data_AF-A0A2P8I6Y9-F1
#
_entry.id   AF-A0A2P8I6Y9-F1
#
_cell.length_a   1.000
_cell.length_b   1.000
_cell.length_c   1.000
_cell.angle_alpha   90.00
_cell.angle_beta   90.00
_cell.angle_gamma   90.00
#
_symmetry.space_group_name_H-M   'P 1'
#
loop_
_entity.id
_entity.type
_entity.pdbx_description
1 polymer ?
#
loop_
_entity_poly.entity_id
_entity_poly.type
_entity_poly.pdbx_seq_one_letter_code
_entity_poly.pdbx_strand_id
1 'polypeptide(L)'
;MTAYELGAVVADRRVEAVAGDGTRAPVVIRIGTPHPDPLSPNGDWCCPHQVVGLGDEAVGASFGVDSLQALLLSVYRVKLDLAARAEAAGVELDWLGQPDLGLNVDPRPHRFPGGAADA
;
A
#
# COMPACT_ATOMS: atom_id res chain seq x y z
N MET A 1 -10.58 1.07 18.79
CA MET A 1 -9.49 1.09 17.80
C MET A 1 -9.26 2.55 17.47
N THR A 2 -8.14 3.14 17.89
CA THR A 2 -7.82 4.53 17.55
C THR A 2 -7.49 4.58 16.06
N ALA A 3 -8.29 5.31 15.29
CA ALA A 3 -7.93 5.63 13.92
C ALA A 3 -6.66 6.48 13.94
N TYR A 4 -5.67 6.13 13.11
CA TYR A 4 -4.49 6.99 12.93
C TYR A 4 -4.91 8.29 12.22
N GLU A 5 -4.12 9.34 12.34
CA GLU A 5 -4.28 10.50 11.46
C GLU A 5 -3.40 10.32 10.23
N LEU A 6 -3.93 10.64 9.04
CA LEU A 6 -3.19 10.48 7.79
C LEU A 6 -2.01 11.48 7.70
N GLY A 7 -2.16 12.66 8.30
CA GLY A 7 -1.18 13.74 8.19
C GLY A 7 -1.02 14.28 6.76
N ALA A 8 0.15 14.86 6.46
CA ALA A 8 0.45 15.35 5.12
C ALA A 8 0.65 14.17 4.16
N VAL A 9 -0.12 14.15 3.07
CA VAL A 9 -0.04 13.12 2.02
C VAL A 9 1.18 13.38 1.15
N VAL A 10 2.04 12.36 1.01
CA VAL A 10 3.27 12.42 0.20
C VAL A 10 3.18 11.63 -1.09
N ALA A 11 2.21 10.71 -1.19
CA ALA A 11 1.90 9.98 -2.40
C ALA A 11 0.44 9.55 -2.42
N ASP A 12 -0.16 9.55 -3.61
CA ASP A 12 -1.48 8.99 -3.86
C ASP A 12 -1.51 8.20 -5.16
N ARG A 13 -2.44 7.24 -5.25
CA ARG A 13 -2.71 6.49 -6.47
C ARG A 13 -4.20 6.27 -6.62
N ARG A 14 -4.71 6.56 -7.82
CA ARG A 14 -6.08 6.22 -8.22
C ARG A 14 -6.05 4.92 -9.01
N VAL A 15 -6.91 3.99 -8.62
CA VAL A 15 -7.22 2.74 -9.33
C VAL A 15 -8.74 2.65 -9.49
N GLU A 16 -9.22 1.72 -10.30
CA GLU A 16 -10.64 1.48 -10.51
C GLU A 16 -11.02 0.10 -9.97
N ALA A 17 -12.10 0.04 -9.18
CA ALA A 17 -12.80 -1.20 -8.90
C ALA A 17 -13.78 -1.49 -10.04
N VAL A 18 -13.70 -2.68 -10.62
CA VAL A 18 -14.51 -3.12 -11.76
C VAL A 18 -15.40 -4.27 -11.30
N ALA A 19 -16.72 -4.03 -11.30
CA ALA A 19 -17.71 -5.05 -10.97
C ALA A 19 -17.92 -6.02 -12.15
N GLY A 20 -18.55 -7.17 -11.88
CA GLY A 20 -18.82 -8.18 -12.90
C GLY A 20 -19.72 -7.73 -14.06
N ASP A 21 -20.49 -6.64 -13.89
CA ASP A 21 -21.29 -6.01 -14.94
C ASP A 21 -20.52 -4.94 -15.74
N GLY A 22 -19.25 -4.73 -15.42
CA GLY A 22 -18.38 -3.72 -16.04
C GLY A 22 -18.48 -2.33 -15.41
N THR A 23 -19.31 -2.12 -14.40
CA THR A 23 -19.38 -0.86 -13.65
C THR A 23 -18.04 -0.55 -13.00
N ARG A 24 -17.56 0.69 -13.16
CA ARG A 24 -16.29 1.17 -12.60
C ARG A 24 -16.54 2.18 -11.47
N ALA A 25 -15.82 2.00 -10.37
CA ALA A 25 -15.82 2.93 -9.24
C ALA A 25 -14.38 3.33 -8.87
N PRO A 26 -14.11 4.61 -8.55
CA PRO A 26 -12.77 5.04 -8.20
C PRO A 26 -12.37 4.56 -6.80
N VAL A 27 -11.14 4.05 -6.68
CA VAL A 27 -10.49 3.73 -5.41
C VAL A 27 -9.22 4.57 -5.30
N VAL A 28 -9.06 5.27 -4.18
CA VAL A 28 -7.92 6.17 -3.94
C VAL A 28 -7.08 5.67 -2.78
N ILE A 29 -5.82 5.36 -3.09
CA ILE A 29 -4.79 5.03 -2.12
C ILE A 29 -4.08 6.33 -1.74
N ARG A 30 -3.85 6.56 -0.44
CA ARG A 30 -3.08 7.69 0.08
C ARG A 30 -2.04 7.21 1.07
N ILE A 31 -0.84 7.76 0.97
CA ILE A 31 0.27 7.52 1.89
C ILE A 31 0.61 8.84 2.57
N GLY A 32 0.54 8.84 3.89
CA GLY A 32 0.95 9.94 4.76
C GLY A 32 2.46 10.00 4.93
N THR A 33 2.95 11.14 5.42
CA THR A 33 4.37 11.35 5.72
C THR A 33 4.83 10.36 6.81
N PRO A 34 5.85 9.51 6.54
CA PRO A 34 6.45 8.69 7.59
C PRO A 34 7.01 9.57 8.71
N HIS A 35 6.79 9.19 9.96
CA HIS A 35 7.27 9.93 11.13
C HIS A 35 7.63 8.99 12.29
N PRO A 36 8.46 9.44 13.25
CA PRO A 36 8.76 8.66 14.44
C PRO A 36 7.46 8.27 15.18
N ASP A 37 7.35 7.01 15.58
CA ASP A 37 6.24 6.54 16.41
C ASP A 37 6.42 7.07 17.84
N PRO A 38 5.54 7.96 18.33
CA PRO A 38 5.66 8.53 19.67
C PRO A 38 5.47 7.48 20.79
N LEU A 39 4.94 6.30 20.46
CA LEU A 39 4.74 5.20 21.40
C LEU A 39 5.89 4.20 21.39
N SER A 40 6.84 4.29 20.44
CA SER A 40 7.95 3.35 20.38
C SER A 40 9.04 3.71 21.39
N PRO A 41 9.40 2.80 22.32
CA PRO A 41 10.52 2.99 23.23
C PRO A 41 11.88 2.91 22.52
N ASN A 42 11.93 2.36 21.30
CA ASN A 42 13.16 2.12 20.55
C ASN A 42 13.38 3.12 19.40
N GLY A 43 12.47 4.10 19.24
CA GLY A 43 12.56 5.09 18.17
C GLY A 43 12.13 4.56 16.80
N ASP A 44 11.24 3.57 16.76
CA ASP A 44 10.65 3.09 15.51
C ASP A 44 9.85 4.20 14.83
N TRP A 45 9.56 3.98 13.55
CA TRP A 45 8.79 4.86 12.70
C TRP A 45 7.45 4.22 12.34
N CYS A 46 6.47 5.08 12.05
CA CYS A 46 5.22 4.67 11.45
C CYS A 46 4.97 5.44 10.15
N CYS A 47 4.21 4.85 9.24
CA CYS A 47 3.74 5.48 8.02
C CYS A 47 2.23 5.27 7.90
N PRO A 48 1.43 6.35 8.02
CA PRO A 48 -0.01 6.28 7.84
C PRO A 48 -0.40 6.00 6.39
N HIS A 49 -1.46 5.24 6.17
CA HIS A 49 -2.02 4.99 4.85
C HIS A 49 -3.54 4.84 4.90
N GLN A 50 -4.19 5.13 3.77
CA GLN A 50 -5.65 5.07 3.65
C GLN A 50 -6.04 4.54 2.27
N VAL A 51 -7.09 3.73 2.23
CA VAL A 51 -7.79 3.31 1.00
C VAL A 51 -9.22 3.83 1.07
N VAL A 52 -9.59 4.68 0.12
CA VAL A 52 -10.91 5.31 0.00
C VAL A 52 -11.64 4.73 -1.21
N GLY A 53 -12.94 4.48 -1.10
CA GLY A 53 -13.78 3.94 -2.17
C GLY A 53 -13.87 2.41 -2.22
N LEU A 54 -13.31 1.70 -1.23
CA LEU A 54 -13.37 0.24 -1.15
C LEU A 54 -13.32 -0.26 0.30
N GLY A 55 -14.49 -0.58 0.87
CA GLY A 55 -14.61 -1.09 2.24
C GLY A 55 -14.41 -0.01 3.32
N ASP A 56 -13.73 -0.38 4.42
CA ASP A 56 -13.46 0.53 5.55
C ASP A 56 -12.38 1.56 5.19
N GLU A 57 -12.73 2.84 5.25
CA GLU A 57 -11.84 3.95 4.91
C GLU A 57 -11.03 4.49 6.09
N ALA A 58 -11.01 3.80 7.23
CA ALA A 58 -10.16 4.15 8.35
C ALA A 58 -8.68 4.24 7.94
N VAL A 59 -7.98 5.19 8.54
CA VAL A 59 -6.53 5.34 8.36
C VAL A 59 -5.83 4.25 9.18
N GLY A 60 -5.03 3.44 8.49
CA GLY A 60 -4.10 2.49 9.08
C GLY A 60 -2.69 3.07 9.16
N ALA A 61 -1.79 2.33 9.80
CA ALA A 61 -0.36 2.63 9.78
C ALA A 61 0.44 1.32 9.72
N SER A 62 1.64 1.37 9.14
CA SER A 62 2.64 0.30 9.27
C SER A 62 3.91 0.84 9.89
N PHE A 63 4.63 -0.02 10.59
CA PHE A 63 5.75 0.34 11.45
C PHE A 63 7.04 -0.27 10.94
N GLY A 64 8.14 0.45 11.09
CA GLY A 64 9.48 -0.02 10.75
C GLY A 64 10.54 0.65 11.61
N VAL A 65 11.75 0.12 11.60
CA VAL A 65 12.90 0.67 12.35
C VAL A 65 13.25 2.08 11.90
N ASP A 66 12.99 2.40 10.62
CA ASP A 66 13.21 3.73 10.05
C ASP A 66 12.05 4.15 9.11
N SER A 67 12.13 5.39 8.63
CA SER A 67 11.13 5.98 7.73
C SER A 67 10.95 5.21 6.42
N LEU A 68 12.04 4.66 5.87
CA LEU A 68 12.03 3.95 4.60
C LEU A 68 11.33 2.60 4.78
N GLN A 69 11.68 1.84 5.81
CA GLN A 69 11.05 0.57 6.10
C GLN A 69 9.56 0.74 6.40
N ALA A 70 9.17 1.73 7.20
CA ALA A 70 7.76 2.01 7.50
C ALA A 70 6.94 2.33 6.23
N LEU A 71 7.53 3.09 5.29
CA LEU A 71 6.93 3.38 3.99
C LEU A 71 6.76 2.12 3.14
N LEU A 72 7.83 1.34 2.98
CA LEU A 72 7.81 0.09 2.19
C LEU A 72 6.78 -0.90 2.75
N LEU A 73 6.71 -1.05 4.07
CA LEU A 73 5.72 -1.90 4.73
C LEU A 73 4.29 -1.36 4.55
N SER A 74 4.09 -0.05 4.51
CA SER A 74 2.78 0.55 4.22
C SER A 74 2.33 0.28 2.79
N VAL A 75 3.23 0.38 1.80
CA VAL A 75 2.93 0.01 0.41
C VAL A 75 2.51 -1.46 0.31
N TYR A 76 3.27 -2.34 0.99
CA TYR A 76 2.93 -3.76 1.02
C TYR A 76 1.60 -4.03 1.74
N ARG A 77 1.35 -3.34 2.86
CA ARG A 77 0.08 -3.45 3.59
C ARG A 77 -1.12 -3.04 2.74
N VAL A 78 -1.03 -1.91 2.05
CA VAL A 78 -2.07 -1.44 1.12
C VAL A 78 -2.34 -2.49 0.05
N LYS A 79 -1.31 -3.13 -0.52
CA LYS A 79 -1.50 -4.20 -1.50
C LYS A 79 -2.32 -5.37 -0.93
N LEU A 80 -2.03 -5.80 0.30
CA LEU A 80 -2.80 -6.87 0.97
C LEU A 80 -4.24 -6.44 1.25
N ASP A 81 -4.43 -5.24 1.76
CA ASP A 81 -5.76 -4.71 2.08
C ASP A 81 -6.62 -4.57 0.82
N LEU A 82 -6.06 -4.07 -0.28
CA LEU A 82 -6.76 -3.98 -1.57
C LEU A 82 -7.19 -5.35 -2.08
N ALA A 83 -6.31 -6.35 -2.05
CA ALA A 83 -6.63 -7.71 -2.49
C ALA A 83 -7.78 -8.31 -1.66
N ALA A 84 -7.68 -8.23 -0.33
CA ALA A 84 -8.71 -8.77 0.57
C ALA A 84 -10.05 -8.04 0.41
N ARG A 85 -10.04 -6.72 0.25
CA ARG A 85 -11.27 -5.93 0.08
C ARG A 85 -11.89 -6.12 -1.30
N ALA A 86 -11.08 -6.28 -2.35
CA ALA A 86 -11.56 -6.56 -3.71
C ALA A 86 -12.26 -7.93 -3.76
N GLU A 87 -11.63 -8.95 -3.16
CA GLU A 87 -12.23 -10.28 -3.01
C GLU A 87 -13.57 -10.22 -2.25
N ALA A 88 -13.58 -9.54 -1.09
CA ALA A 88 -14.80 -9.40 -0.28
C ALA A 88 -15.93 -8.64 -1.00
N ALA A 89 -15.58 -7.69 -1.87
CA ALA A 89 -16.54 -6.91 -2.65
C ALA A 89 -16.93 -7.58 -3.99
N GLY A 90 -16.24 -8.65 -4.41
CA GLY A 90 -16.48 -9.29 -5.70
C GLY A 90 -16.14 -8.39 -6.89
N VAL A 91 -15.07 -7.59 -6.78
CA VAL A 91 -14.60 -6.67 -7.83
C VAL A 91 -13.15 -6.98 -8.20
N GLU A 92 -12.78 -6.66 -9.43
CA GLU A 92 -11.39 -6.62 -9.87
C GLU A 92 -10.81 -5.22 -9.72
N LEU A 93 -9.49 -5.10 -9.54
CA LEU A 93 -8.83 -3.80 -9.48
C LEU A 93 -8.02 -3.55 -10.76
N ASP A 94 -8.20 -2.37 -11.33
CA ASP A 94 -7.58 -1.93 -12.58
C ASP A 94 -6.77 -0.65 -12.33
N TRP A 95 -5.51 -0.66 -12.74
CA TRP A 95 -4.67 0.53 -12.80
C TRP A 95 -4.19 0.76 -14.23
N LEU A 96 -4.74 1.78 -14.89
CA LEU A 96 -4.38 2.15 -16.27
C LEU A 96 -4.60 1.00 -17.28
N GLY A 97 -5.66 0.22 -17.10
CA GLY A 97 -5.99 -0.93 -17.93
C GLY A 97 -5.18 -2.19 -17.59
N GLN A 98 -4.51 -2.24 -16.43
CA GLN A 98 -3.66 -3.35 -16.00
C GLN A 98 -4.12 -3.90 -14.64
N PRO A 99 -4.07 -5.23 -14.42
CA PRO A 99 -4.37 -5.83 -13.11
C PRO A 99 -3.21 -5.70 -12.10
N ASP A 100 -1.98 -5.49 -12.58
CA ASP A 100 -0.86 -5.18 -11.69
C ASP A 100 -0.97 -3.72 -11.23
N LEU A 101 -1.23 -3.54 -9.94
CA LEU A 101 -1.38 -2.23 -9.34
C LEU A 101 -0.06 -1.51 -9.11
N GLY A 102 1.10 -2.09 -9.45
CA GLY A 102 2.41 -1.49 -9.30
C GLY A 102 2.78 -1.19 -7.84
N LEU A 103 2.22 -1.96 -6.89
CA LEU A 103 2.48 -1.86 -5.44
C LEU A 103 3.45 -2.97 -5.00
N ASN A 104 4.51 -3.19 -5.79
CA ASN A 104 5.48 -4.23 -5.53
C ASN A 104 6.67 -3.66 -4.75
N VAL A 105 6.95 -4.29 -3.60
CA VAL A 105 8.12 -4.02 -2.77
C VAL A 105 8.98 -5.26 -2.83
N ASP A 106 9.89 -5.33 -3.80
CA ASP A 106 10.83 -6.45 -3.92
C ASP A 106 12.24 -5.95 -3.60
N PRO A 107 12.81 -6.32 -2.44
CA PRO A 107 14.20 -6.00 -2.13
C PRO A 107 15.18 -6.94 -2.85
N ARG A 108 14.73 -7.87 -3.71
CA ARG A 108 15.65 -8.68 -4.51
C ARG A 108 16.52 -7.74 -5.33
N PRO A 109 17.86 -7.86 -5.21
CA PRO A 109 18.75 -7.22 -6.17
C PRO A 109 18.29 -7.67 -7.55
N HIS A 110 18.06 -6.73 -8.46
CA HIS A 110 17.80 -7.05 -9.84
C HIS A 110 19.01 -7.86 -10.34
N ARG A 111 18.86 -9.19 -10.46
CA ARG A 111 19.86 -10.01 -11.12
C ARG A 111 19.73 -9.69 -12.60
N PHE A 112 20.76 -9.08 -13.19
CA PHE A 112 20.84 -8.98 -14.64
C PHE A 112 20.84 -10.41 -15.21
N PRO A 113 20.06 -10.70 -16.26
CA PRO A 113 20.16 -11.98 -16.94
C PRO A 113 21.54 -12.03 -17.61
N GLY A 114 22.50 -12.71 -16.97
CA GLY A 114 23.89 -12.79 -17.39
C GLY A 114 24.93 -13.01 -16.30
N GLY A 115 24.57 -12.94 -15.02
CA GLY A 115 25.49 -13.31 -13.92
C GLY A 115 25.59 -14.82 -13.79
N ALA A 116 26.58 -15.41 -14.45
CA ALA A 116 26.92 -16.83 -14.36
C ALA A 116 26.96 -17.30 -12.89
N ALA A 117 26.36 -18.46 -12.65
CA ALA A 117 26.72 -19.28 -11.51
C ALA A 117 28.14 -19.78 -11.76
N ASP A 118 29.11 -19.35 -10.96
CA ASP A 118 30.42 -20.00 -10.84
C ASP A 118 31.08 -19.59 -9.52
N ALA A 119 30.97 -20.48 -8.53
CA ALA A 119 31.97 -20.89 -7.53
C ALA A 119 31.30 -21.70 -6.41
#